data_AF-A0A1R3UNB4-F1
#
_entry.id   AF-A0A1R3UNB4-F1
#
_cell.length_a   1.000
_cell.length_b   1.000
_cell.length_c   1.000
_cell.angle_alpha   90.00
_cell.angle_beta   90.00
_cell.angle_gamma   90.00
#
_symmetry.space_group_name_H-M   'P 1'
#
loop_
_entity.id
_entity.type
_entity.pdbx_description
1 polymer ?
#
loop_
_entity_poly.entity_id
_entity_poly.type
_entity_poly.pdbx_seq_one_letter_code
_entity_poly.pdbx_strand_id
1 'polypeptide(L)'
;MGADTGRDLPGLAKRVVDAFAESAARRRDRDALMDTAFARLFDLYRATDQAERQSPGGQNLVATLAELLAGGSNPDRMGLYVVRTQTAADHGRHEGYRPACWRRSMLQILGDEFVPWERCMRPGDLESIPRIDDALEAVAAEAAPTSVEEIPVWVPRTHWWWWEPARQRGEEVAGMTRSDTGSMDAVTD
;
A
#
# COMPACT_ATOMS: atom_id res chain seq x y z
N MET A 1 -3.08 20.73 -27.11
CA MET A 1 -1.84 21.16 -26.44
C MET A 1 -2.22 21.53 -25.01
N GLY A 2 -2.22 20.55 -24.11
CA GLY A 2 -2.53 20.73 -22.69
C GLY A 2 -1.22 20.84 -21.92
N ALA A 3 -1.17 21.76 -20.97
CA ALA A 3 0.03 22.21 -20.29
C ALA A 3 0.78 21.06 -19.57
N ASP A 4 1.97 20.75 -20.07
CA ASP A 4 2.97 19.90 -19.42
C ASP A 4 3.65 20.70 -18.29
N THR A 5 2.88 21.03 -17.26
CA THR A 5 3.34 21.83 -16.12
C THR A 5 4.17 20.99 -15.16
N GLY A 6 5.50 21.02 -15.35
CA GLY A 6 6.50 21.07 -14.27
C GLY A 6 6.71 19.83 -13.39
N ARG A 7 6.12 18.68 -13.69
CA ARG A 7 6.37 17.44 -12.95
C ARG A 7 7.53 16.67 -13.57
N ASP A 8 8.63 16.50 -12.83
CA ASP A 8 9.77 15.67 -13.22
C ASP A 8 9.42 14.17 -13.05
N LEU A 9 8.51 13.68 -13.89
CA LEU A 9 8.10 12.27 -13.91
C LEU A 9 9.28 11.32 -14.19
N PRO A 10 10.19 11.63 -15.15
CA PRO A 10 11.37 10.79 -15.37
C PRO A 10 12.26 10.70 -14.13
N GLY A 11 12.49 11.81 -13.42
CA GLY A 11 13.27 11.81 -12.20
C GLY A 11 12.57 11.10 -11.03
N LEU A 12 11.24 11.20 -10.91
CA LEU A 12 10.47 10.40 -9.94
C LEU A 12 10.58 8.91 -10.21
N ALA A 13 10.38 8.48 -11.47
CA ALA A 13 10.53 7.09 -11.88
C ALA A 13 11.96 6.58 -11.62
N LYS A 14 12.97 7.40 -11.93
CA LYS A 14 14.37 7.08 -11.62
C LYS A 14 14.59 6.88 -10.11
N ARG A 15 14.06 7.77 -9.26
CA ARG A 15 14.17 7.63 -7.79
C ARG A 15 13.52 6.36 -7.26
N VAL A 16 12.40 5.94 -7.85
CA VAL A 16 11.74 4.68 -7.53
C VAL A 16 12.66 3.50 -7.87
N VAL A 17 13.17 3.45 -9.09
CA VAL A 17 14.09 2.38 -9.54
C VAL A 17 15.35 2.34 -8.67
N ASP A 18 15.98 3.50 -8.44
CA ASP A 18 17.21 3.60 -7.65
C ASP A 18 16.98 3.10 -6.19
N ALA A 19 15.83 3.41 -5.59
CA ALA A 19 15.50 2.95 -4.23
C ALA A 19 15.26 1.42 -4.15
N PHE A 20 14.53 0.84 -5.10
CA PHE A 20 14.33 -0.62 -5.14
C PHE A 20 15.62 -1.37 -5.50
N ALA A 21 16.49 -0.78 -6.33
CA ALA A 21 17.80 -1.33 -6.64
C ALA A 21 18.75 -1.26 -5.42
N GLU A 22 18.76 -0.16 -4.68
CA GLU A 22 19.53 -0.04 -3.45
C GLU A 22 19.05 -1.06 -2.41
N SER A 23 17.73 -1.17 -2.26
CA SER A 23 17.12 -2.21 -1.42
C SER A 23 17.60 -3.59 -1.88
N ALA A 24 17.53 -3.95 -3.16
CA ALA A 24 17.96 -5.26 -3.65
C ALA A 24 19.44 -5.58 -3.32
N ALA A 25 20.33 -4.58 -3.39
CA ALA A 25 21.78 -4.77 -3.30
C ALA A 25 22.35 -4.74 -1.87
N ARG A 26 21.82 -3.90 -0.97
CA ARG A 26 22.40 -3.71 0.36
C ARG A 26 22.03 -4.87 1.31
N ARG A 27 22.88 -5.15 2.30
CA ARG A 27 22.62 -6.21 3.32
C ARG A 27 22.18 -5.68 4.69
N ARG A 28 22.48 -4.41 5.01
CA ARG A 28 22.11 -3.72 6.26
C ARG A 28 20.85 -2.87 6.06
N ASP A 29 20.31 -2.33 7.16
CA ASP A 29 19.21 -1.33 7.17
C ASP A 29 17.94 -1.82 6.45
N ARG A 30 17.62 -3.10 6.64
CA ARG A 30 16.59 -3.82 5.87
C ARG A 30 15.25 -3.10 5.89
N ASP A 31 14.84 -2.65 7.07
CA ASP A 31 13.55 -2.02 7.35
C ASP A 31 13.41 -0.67 6.65
N ALA A 32 14.39 0.21 6.84
CA ALA A 32 14.34 1.58 6.33
C ALA A 32 14.41 1.64 4.80
N LEU A 33 15.10 0.69 4.15
CA LEU A 33 15.25 0.65 2.69
C LEU A 33 13.92 0.35 1.99
N MET A 34 13.15 -0.63 2.48
CA MET A 34 11.85 -0.95 1.88
C MET A 34 10.82 0.14 2.18
N ASP A 35 10.80 0.69 3.41
CA ASP A 35 9.95 1.83 3.76
C ASP A 35 10.26 3.05 2.84
N THR A 36 11.55 3.30 2.54
CA THR A 36 11.98 4.35 1.61
C THR A 36 11.54 4.08 0.18
N ALA A 37 11.68 2.83 -0.29
CA ALA A 37 11.27 2.44 -1.64
C ALA A 37 9.75 2.65 -1.86
N PHE A 38 8.94 2.24 -0.87
CA PHE A 38 7.49 2.50 -0.90
C PHE A 38 7.16 4.00 -0.84
N ALA A 39 7.87 4.79 -0.04
CA ALA A 39 7.68 6.24 -0.02
C ALA A 39 7.95 6.87 -1.40
N ARG A 40 8.99 6.43 -2.12
CA ARG A 40 9.26 6.88 -3.50
C ARG A 40 8.19 6.41 -4.48
N LEU A 41 7.72 5.17 -4.35
CA LEU A 41 6.64 4.65 -5.19
C LEU A 41 5.37 5.48 -5.01
N PHE A 42 5.08 5.87 -3.77
CA PHE A 42 3.95 6.72 -3.44
C PHE A 42 4.10 8.15 -3.98
N ASP A 43 5.29 8.75 -3.92
CA ASP A 43 5.56 10.05 -4.55
C ASP A 43 5.23 10.01 -6.06
N LEU A 44 5.61 8.92 -6.74
CA LEU A 44 5.31 8.71 -8.15
C LEU A 44 3.81 8.47 -8.38
N TYR A 45 3.16 7.64 -7.56
CA TYR A 45 1.72 7.39 -7.63
C TYR A 45 0.92 8.70 -7.56
N ARG A 46 1.27 9.59 -6.63
CA ARG A 46 0.61 10.89 -6.48
C ARG A 46 0.88 11.85 -7.64
N ALA A 47 2.01 11.69 -8.31
CA ALA A 47 2.39 12.54 -9.43
C ALA A 47 1.84 12.06 -10.77
N THR A 48 1.31 10.83 -10.83
CA THR A 48 0.85 10.19 -12.07
C THR A 48 -0.64 9.87 -12.05
N ASP A 49 -1.26 9.92 -13.22
CA ASP A 49 -2.58 9.33 -13.45
C ASP A 49 -2.49 7.92 -14.10
N GLN A 50 -3.65 7.30 -14.32
CA GLN A 50 -3.72 5.97 -14.94
C GLN A 50 -3.19 5.96 -16.38
N ALA A 51 -3.42 7.02 -17.17
CA ALA A 51 -2.95 7.07 -18.56
C ALA A 51 -1.41 7.17 -18.62
N GLU A 52 -0.81 7.95 -17.72
CA GLU A 52 0.64 8.07 -17.56
C GLU A 52 1.27 6.73 -17.12
N ARG A 53 0.64 6.01 -16.17
CA ARG A 53 1.09 4.67 -15.75
C ARG A 53 0.96 3.61 -16.85
N GLN A 54 -0.05 3.72 -17.72
CA GLN A 54 -0.27 2.81 -18.85
C GLN A 54 0.54 3.18 -20.11
N SER A 55 1.23 4.33 -20.11
CA SER A 55 2.12 4.73 -21.20
C SER A 55 3.29 3.73 -21.38
N PRO A 56 3.97 3.72 -22.54
CA PRO A 56 5.16 2.87 -22.73
C PRO A 56 6.24 3.09 -21.66
N GLY A 57 6.42 4.33 -21.19
CA GLY A 57 7.35 4.63 -20.10
C GLY A 57 6.92 4.02 -18.76
N GLY A 58 5.62 4.10 -18.43
CA GLY A 58 5.06 3.47 -17.23
C GLY A 58 5.15 1.95 -17.27
N GLN A 59 4.86 1.33 -18.43
CA GLN A 59 4.99 -0.12 -18.62
C GLN A 59 6.45 -0.60 -18.47
N ASN A 60 7.41 0.16 -19.02
CA ASN A 60 8.84 -0.14 -18.85
C ASN A 60 9.29 -0.04 -17.39
N LEU A 61 8.78 0.96 -16.66
CA LEU A 61 9.02 1.08 -15.22
C LEU A 61 8.46 -0.13 -14.46
N VAL A 62 7.21 -0.52 -14.73
CA VAL A 62 6.57 -1.68 -14.10
C VAL A 62 7.36 -2.97 -14.35
N ALA A 63 7.83 -3.19 -15.57
CA ALA A 63 8.67 -4.34 -15.89
C ALA A 63 9.99 -4.34 -15.07
N THR A 64 10.65 -3.18 -15.00
CA THR A 64 11.88 -3.01 -14.22
C THR A 64 11.64 -3.22 -12.72
N LEU A 65 10.52 -2.70 -12.19
CA LEU A 65 10.13 -2.90 -10.80
C LEU A 65 9.87 -4.37 -10.49
N ALA A 66 9.19 -5.09 -11.37
CA ALA A 66 8.94 -6.51 -11.19
C ALA A 66 10.25 -7.31 -11.09
N GLU A 67 11.22 -7.04 -11.95
CA GLU A 67 12.55 -7.66 -11.89
C GLU A 67 13.28 -7.34 -10.58
N LEU A 68 13.26 -6.08 -10.16
CA LEU A 68 13.90 -5.65 -8.92
C LEU A 68 13.24 -6.27 -7.68
N LEU A 69 11.92 -6.34 -7.64
CA LEU A 69 11.17 -6.93 -6.53
C LEU A 69 11.42 -8.44 -6.39
N ALA A 70 11.54 -9.15 -7.51
CA ALA A 70 11.86 -10.57 -7.53
C ALA A 70 13.34 -10.87 -7.26
N GLY A 71 14.23 -9.89 -7.39
CA GLY A 71 15.68 -10.04 -7.35
C GLY A 71 16.36 -9.65 -6.04
N GLY A 72 17.58 -10.18 -5.86
CA GLY A 72 18.46 -9.81 -4.75
C GLY A 72 17.82 -10.05 -3.37
N SER A 73 17.91 -9.07 -2.50
CA SER A 73 17.35 -9.14 -1.15
C SER A 73 15.95 -8.49 -1.02
N ASN A 74 15.28 -8.15 -2.13
CA ASN A 74 13.93 -7.59 -2.09
C ASN A 74 12.85 -8.60 -1.69
N PRO A 75 12.87 -9.88 -2.12
CA PRO A 75 11.86 -10.84 -1.67
C PRO A 75 11.80 -10.99 -0.14
N ASP A 76 12.96 -11.07 0.52
CA ASP A 76 13.02 -11.16 1.99
C ASP A 76 12.56 -9.87 2.67
N ARG A 77 12.85 -8.71 2.08
CA ARG A 77 12.39 -7.42 2.60
C ARG A 77 10.91 -7.20 2.41
N MET A 78 10.34 -7.69 1.31
CA MET A 78 8.91 -7.68 1.12
C MET A 78 8.22 -8.52 2.18
N GLY A 79 8.70 -9.75 2.42
CA GLY A 79 8.18 -10.57 3.52
C GLY A 79 8.29 -9.87 4.88
N LEU A 80 9.42 -9.22 5.16
CA LEU A 80 9.58 -8.43 6.40
C LEU A 80 8.61 -7.24 6.47
N TYR A 81 8.38 -6.54 5.37
CA TYR A 81 7.42 -5.44 5.30
C TYR A 81 6.00 -5.92 5.61
N VAL A 82 5.60 -7.09 5.08
CA VAL A 82 4.32 -7.74 5.37
C VAL A 82 4.22 -8.13 6.84
N VAL A 83 5.23 -8.81 7.39
CA VAL A 83 5.27 -9.19 8.81
C VAL A 83 5.16 -7.97 9.72
N ARG A 84 5.85 -6.86 9.40
CA ARG A 84 5.75 -5.61 10.17
C ARG A 84 4.38 -4.95 10.03
N THR A 85 3.74 -5.07 8.86
CA THR A 85 2.38 -4.58 8.64
C THR A 85 1.38 -5.35 9.51
N GLN A 86 1.47 -6.69 9.51
CA GLN A 86 0.64 -7.54 10.36
C GLN A 86 0.89 -7.27 11.84
N THR A 87 2.15 -7.22 12.27
CA THR A 87 2.51 -6.89 13.66
C THR A 87 1.92 -5.54 14.08
N ALA A 88 1.95 -4.53 13.22
CA ALA A 88 1.35 -3.23 13.51
C ALA A 88 -0.19 -3.31 13.59
N ALA A 89 -0.84 -4.09 12.72
CA ALA A 89 -2.28 -4.32 12.74
C ALA A 89 -2.71 -5.04 14.03
N ASP A 90 -2.02 -6.11 14.42
CA ASP A 90 -2.27 -6.88 15.65
C ASP A 90 -2.14 -6.00 16.92
N HIS A 91 -1.25 -4.99 16.87
CA HIS A 91 -1.06 -4.02 17.95
C HIS A 91 -1.83 -2.70 17.73
N GLY A 92 -2.83 -2.70 16.84
CA GLY A 92 -3.54 -1.51 16.40
C GLY A 92 -4.25 -0.73 17.50
N ARG A 93 -4.76 -1.41 18.53
CA ARG A 93 -5.44 -0.84 19.71
C ARG A 93 -4.61 0.18 20.51
N HIS A 94 -3.30 0.24 20.29
CA HIS A 94 -2.40 1.20 20.95
C HIS A 94 -1.99 2.29 19.96
N GLU A 95 -0.84 2.11 19.31
CA GLU A 95 -0.26 3.07 18.35
C GLU A 95 -0.08 2.44 16.96
N GLY A 96 -0.41 1.15 16.80
CA GLY A 96 -0.13 0.38 15.59
C GLY A 96 -1.06 0.69 14.41
N TYR A 97 -2.23 1.28 14.66
CA TYR A 97 -3.29 1.36 13.65
C TYR A 97 -2.93 2.21 12.44
N ARG A 98 -2.53 3.48 12.63
CA ARG A 98 -2.16 4.36 11.50
C ARG A 98 -0.93 3.85 10.75
N PRO A 99 0.15 3.40 11.41
CA PRO A 99 1.26 2.75 10.71
C PRO A 99 0.85 1.51 9.91
N ALA A 100 -0.07 0.69 10.42
CA ALA A 100 -0.60 -0.47 9.70
C ALA A 100 -1.43 -0.04 8.48
N CYS A 101 -2.34 0.94 8.64
CA CYS A 101 -3.12 1.52 7.55
C CYS A 101 -2.24 2.07 6.43
N TRP A 102 -1.17 2.78 6.79
CA TRP A 102 -0.19 3.28 5.83
C TRP A 102 0.46 2.14 5.06
N ARG A 103 1.03 1.15 5.77
CA ARG A 103 1.74 0.05 5.10
C ARG A 103 0.82 -0.81 4.25
N ARG A 104 -0.39 -1.11 4.72
CA ARG A 104 -1.42 -1.82 3.98
C ARG A 104 -1.86 -1.07 2.72
N SER A 105 -1.91 0.27 2.77
CA SER A 105 -2.14 1.13 1.60
C SER A 105 -1.01 1.05 0.59
N MET A 106 0.24 1.01 1.04
CA MET A 106 1.38 0.89 0.13
C MET A 106 1.41 -0.47 -0.57
N LEU A 107 1.04 -1.55 0.15
CA LEU A 107 0.85 -2.87 -0.44
C LEU A 107 -0.23 -2.84 -1.52
N GLN A 108 -1.41 -2.28 -1.22
CA GLN A 108 -2.51 -2.19 -2.18
C GLN A 108 -2.15 -1.37 -3.41
N ILE A 109 -1.55 -0.20 -3.23
CA ILE A 109 -1.11 0.63 -4.36
C ILE A 109 -0.09 -0.11 -5.23
N LEU A 110 0.86 -0.83 -4.63
CA LEU A 110 1.80 -1.64 -5.41
C LEU A 110 1.08 -2.68 -6.27
N GLY A 111 0.13 -3.43 -5.69
CA GLY A 111 -0.60 -4.50 -6.37
C GLY A 111 -1.56 -4.00 -7.46
N ASP A 112 -2.31 -2.94 -7.15
CA ASP A 112 -3.38 -2.43 -8.02
C ASP A 112 -2.83 -1.56 -9.16
N GLU A 113 -1.77 -0.78 -8.91
CA GLU A 113 -1.34 0.30 -9.82
C GLU A 113 0.01 0.03 -10.49
N PHE A 114 0.82 -0.92 -9.99
CA PHE A 114 2.17 -1.15 -10.48
C PHE A 114 2.45 -2.62 -10.81
N VAL A 115 2.80 -3.43 -9.81
CA VAL A 115 3.23 -4.82 -10.00
C VAL A 115 2.24 -5.74 -9.28
N PRO A 116 1.49 -6.58 -10.01
CA PRO A 116 0.57 -7.55 -9.40
C PRO A 116 1.29 -8.38 -8.33
N TRP A 117 0.64 -8.57 -7.18
CA TRP A 117 1.29 -9.19 -6.03
C TRP A 117 1.83 -10.59 -6.32
N GLU A 118 1.16 -11.36 -7.18
CA GLU A 118 1.57 -12.71 -7.59
C GLU A 118 2.93 -12.73 -8.31
N ARG A 119 3.38 -11.58 -8.82
CA ARG A 119 4.67 -11.44 -9.49
C ARG A 119 5.80 -10.99 -8.55
N CYS A 120 5.48 -10.48 -7.36
CA CYS A 120 6.48 -9.87 -6.48
C CYS A 120 6.45 -10.36 -5.03
N MET A 121 5.43 -11.11 -4.61
CA MET A 121 5.27 -11.62 -3.25
C MET A 121 5.32 -13.16 -3.23
N ARG A 122 5.81 -13.72 -2.11
CA ARG A 122 5.77 -15.18 -1.90
C ARG A 122 4.34 -15.60 -1.52
N PRO A 123 3.94 -16.86 -1.78
CA PRO A 123 2.61 -17.35 -1.39
C PRO A 123 2.25 -17.10 0.07
N GLY A 124 3.18 -17.33 1.01
CA GLY A 124 2.93 -17.06 2.43
C GLY A 124 2.75 -15.57 2.78
N ASP A 125 3.37 -14.67 2.01
CA ASP A 125 3.18 -13.23 2.18
C ASP A 125 1.81 -12.80 1.65
N LEU A 126 1.36 -13.38 0.53
CA LEU A 126 0.01 -13.17 -0.02
C LEU A 126 -1.08 -13.63 0.94
N GLU A 127 -0.92 -14.82 1.52
CA GLU A 127 -1.84 -15.36 2.54
C GLU A 127 -1.92 -14.50 3.81
N SER A 128 -0.94 -13.62 4.03
CA SER A 128 -0.94 -12.72 5.18
C SER A 128 -1.75 -11.45 4.93
N ILE A 129 -2.08 -11.11 3.68
CA ILE A 129 -2.90 -9.91 3.37
C ILE A 129 -4.30 -10.00 3.99
N PRO A 130 -5.08 -11.09 3.84
CA PRO A 130 -6.37 -11.21 4.52
C PRO A 130 -6.23 -11.18 6.05
N ARG A 131 -5.15 -11.76 6.60
CA ARG A 131 -4.90 -11.73 8.05
C ARG A 131 -4.64 -10.32 8.57
N ILE A 132 -3.96 -9.49 7.80
CA ILE A 132 -3.77 -8.05 8.10
C ILE A 132 -5.13 -7.35 8.11
N ASP A 133 -5.98 -7.64 7.12
CA ASP A 133 -7.31 -7.05 6.99
C ASP A 133 -8.21 -7.44 8.18
N ASP A 134 -8.24 -8.73 8.55
CA ASP A 134 -8.95 -9.23 9.73
C ASP A 134 -8.45 -8.56 11.03
N ALA A 135 -7.14 -8.42 11.19
CA ALA A 135 -6.54 -7.78 12.36
C ALA A 135 -6.89 -6.28 12.44
N LEU A 136 -6.88 -5.57 11.31
CA LEU A 136 -7.29 -4.17 11.22
C LEU A 136 -8.78 -3.99 11.54
N GLU A 137 -9.64 -4.88 11.06
CA GLU A 137 -11.07 -4.84 11.39
C GLU A 137 -11.30 -5.07 12.88
N ALA A 138 -10.66 -6.11 13.45
CA ALA A 138 -10.87 -6.51 14.84
C ALA A 138 -10.51 -5.42 15.86
N VAL A 139 -9.53 -4.56 15.55
CA VAL A 139 -9.04 -3.53 16.49
C VAL A 139 -9.53 -2.12 16.16
N ALA A 140 -10.33 -1.94 15.10
CA ALA A 140 -10.67 -0.62 14.59
C ALA A 140 -11.47 0.24 15.58
N ALA A 141 -12.46 -0.33 16.27
CA ALA A 141 -13.23 0.39 17.30
C ALA A 141 -12.36 0.89 18.45
N GLU A 142 -11.28 0.17 18.76
CA GLU A 142 -10.36 0.46 19.87
C GLU A 142 -9.18 1.34 19.46
N ALA A 143 -8.98 1.55 18.15
CA ALA A 143 -7.91 2.41 17.65
C ALA A 143 -8.11 3.86 18.13
N ALA A 144 -7.00 4.51 18.51
CA ALA A 144 -7.01 5.92 18.88
C ALA A 144 -7.77 6.76 17.85
N PRO A 145 -8.46 7.85 18.26
CA PRO A 145 -9.44 8.52 17.42
C PRO A 145 -8.81 8.91 16.09
N THR A 146 -9.29 8.29 15.02
CA THR A 146 -9.15 8.83 13.67
C THR A 146 -10.53 9.38 13.38
N SER A 147 -10.71 10.69 13.55
CA SER A 147 -11.90 11.36 13.01
C SER A 147 -11.77 11.38 11.49
N VAL A 148 -12.90 11.51 10.78
CA VAL A 148 -12.90 11.51 9.31
C VAL A 148 -12.00 12.63 8.75
N GLU A 149 -11.89 13.76 9.46
CA GLU A 149 -11.03 14.89 9.11
C GLU A 149 -9.54 14.57 9.16
N GLU A 150 -9.14 13.55 9.93
CA GLU A 150 -7.75 13.12 10.03
C GLU A 150 -7.33 12.12 8.96
N ILE A 151 -8.28 11.60 8.16
CA ILE A 151 -7.98 10.67 7.08
C ILE A 151 -7.29 11.43 5.94
N PRO A 152 -6.11 10.97 5.47
CA PRO A 152 -5.40 11.69 4.43
C PRO A 152 -6.17 11.73 3.10
N VAL A 153 -6.23 12.91 2.48
CA VAL A 153 -6.98 13.17 1.22
C VAL A 153 -6.55 12.31 0.02
N TRP A 154 -5.37 11.68 0.08
CA TRP A 154 -4.87 10.83 -1.00
C TRP A 154 -5.40 9.40 -0.93
N VAL A 155 -5.99 9.00 0.19
CA VAL A 155 -6.41 7.62 0.43
C VAL A 155 -7.56 7.26 -0.52
N PRO A 156 -7.40 6.22 -1.37
CA PRO A 156 -8.50 5.70 -2.17
C PRO A 156 -9.61 5.14 -1.28
N ARG A 157 -10.88 5.26 -1.72
CA ARG A 157 -12.03 4.71 -0.98
C ARG A 157 -11.97 3.19 -0.79
N THR A 158 -11.25 2.49 -1.66
CA THR A 158 -11.02 1.04 -1.55
C THR A 158 -10.17 0.68 -0.33
N HIS A 159 -9.47 1.63 0.28
CA HIS A 159 -8.66 1.44 1.49
C HIS A 159 -9.53 1.60 2.75
N TRP A 160 -10.56 0.76 2.86
CA TRP A 160 -11.64 0.84 3.85
C TRP A 160 -11.13 0.98 5.30
N TRP A 161 -9.98 0.39 5.63
CA TRP A 161 -9.38 0.40 6.97
C TRP A 161 -9.10 1.81 7.52
N TRP A 162 -9.02 2.84 6.68
CA TRP A 162 -8.92 4.23 7.17
C TRP A 162 -10.22 4.76 7.77
N TRP A 163 -11.37 4.29 7.28
CA TRP A 163 -12.70 4.69 7.73
C TRP A 163 -13.31 3.72 8.74
N GLU A 164 -12.74 2.53 8.86
CA GLU A 164 -13.27 1.48 9.73
C GLU A 164 -13.45 1.91 11.20
N PRO A 165 -12.52 2.64 11.83
CA PRO A 165 -12.72 3.09 13.22
C PRO A 165 -13.97 3.96 13.38
N ALA A 166 -14.18 4.92 12.47
CA ALA A 166 -15.34 5.80 12.47
C ALA A 166 -16.63 4.99 12.20
N ARG A 167 -16.58 4.07 11.24
CA ARG A 167 -17.70 3.16 10.91
C ARG A 167 -18.14 2.34 12.11
N GLN A 168 -17.21 1.71 12.84
CA GLN A 168 -17.53 0.88 14.00
C GLN A 168 -18.03 1.70 15.20
N ARG A 169 -17.66 2.98 15.31
CA ARG A 169 -18.21 3.90 16.31
C ARG A 169 -19.58 4.50 15.93
N GLY A 170 -20.08 4.24 14.72
CA GLY A 170 -21.34 4.78 14.23
C GLY A 170 -21.27 6.25 13.83
N GLU A 171 -20.07 6.77 13.54
CA GLU A 171 -19.90 8.11 13.00
C GLU A 171 -20.38 8.14 11.54
N GLU A 172 -21.09 9.21 11.13
CA GLU A 172 -21.49 9.38 9.74
C GLU A 172 -20.26 9.57 8.85
N VAL A 173 -19.80 8.49 8.22
CA VAL A 173 -18.79 8.56 7.18
C VAL A 173 -19.48 8.97 5.88
N ALA A 174 -19.37 10.25 5.52
CA ALA A 174 -19.98 10.80 4.32
C ALA A 174 -19.71 9.91 3.07
N GLY A 175 -20.76 9.25 2.62
CA GLY A 175 -20.80 8.51 1.37
C GLY A 175 -20.41 7.03 1.40
N MET A 176 -20.05 6.40 2.53
CA MET A 176 -19.68 4.97 2.53
C MET A 176 -20.75 4.11 3.24
N THR A 177 -21.74 3.62 2.48
CA THR A 177 -22.68 2.60 2.98
C THR A 177 -22.10 1.19 2.82
N ARG A 178 -22.55 0.23 3.64
CA ARG A 178 -22.19 -1.21 3.65
C ARG A 178 -22.11 -1.87 2.26
N SER A 179 -22.74 -1.30 1.24
CA SER A 179 -22.75 -1.78 -0.15
C SER A 179 -21.49 -1.47 -0.95
N ASP A 180 -20.63 -0.53 -0.51
CA ASP A 180 -19.37 -0.18 -1.22
C ASP A 180 -18.17 -1.01 -0.76
N THR A 181 -18.27 -1.60 0.44
CA THR A 181 -17.33 -2.59 0.96
C THR A 181 -17.89 -3.96 0.62
N GLY A 182 -17.41 -4.57 -0.48
CA GLY A 182 -17.92 -5.84 -0.98
C GLY A 182 -18.19 -6.84 0.14
N SER A 183 -19.46 -7.22 0.28
CA SER A 183 -19.91 -8.21 1.24
C SER A 183 -19.21 -9.53 0.92
N MET A 184 -18.28 -9.95 1.77
CA MET A 184 -17.73 -11.29 1.75
C MET A 184 -18.68 -12.25 2.49
N ASP A 185 -19.97 -12.19 2.17
CA ASP A 185 -20.97 -13.11 2.69
C ASP A 185 -21.20 -14.24 1.68
N ALA A 186 -20.69 -15.41 2.08
CA ALA A 186 -21.14 -16.76 1.75
C ALA A 186 -21.08 -17.23 0.28
N VAL A 187 -20.00 -17.94 -0.05
CA VAL A 187 -20.11 -19.11 -0.93
C VAL A 187 -20.89 -20.19 -0.16
N THR A 188 -22.16 -20.33 -0.50
CA THR A 188 -22.89 -21.59 -0.35
C THR A 188 -23.80 -21.75 -1.56
N ASP A 189 -23.36 -22.56 -2.51
CA ASP A 189 -24.08 -23.76 -2.97
C ASP A 189 -23.06 -24.78 -3.50
#